data_AF-A0A1D6NI26-F1
#
_entry.id   AF-A0A1D6NI26-F1
#
_cell.length_a   1.000
_cell.length_b   1.000
_cell.length_c   1.000
_cell.angle_alpha   90.00
_cell.angle_beta   90.00
_cell.angle_gamma   90.00
#
_symmetry.space_group_name_H-M   'P 1'
#
loop_
_entity.id
_entity.type
_entity.pdbx_description
1 polymer ?
#
loop_
_entity_poly.entity_id
_entity_poly.type
_entity_poly.pdbx_seq_one_letter_code
_entity_poly.pdbx_strand_id
1 'polypeptide(L)' 'MVVPYFLDEETGWALEVDELKKQLEEARSKGISVRALVVINPGNPTGQVIIYLFVT' A
#
# COMPACT_ATOMS: atom_id res chain seq x y z
N MET A 1 2.14 -15.84 0.88
CA MET A 1 3.28 -14.92 1.07
C MET A 1 2.72 -13.51 1.17
N VAL A 2 3.23 -12.70 2.10
CA VAL A 2 2.78 -11.31 2.29
C VAL A 2 3.80 -10.40 1.61
N VAL A 3 3.31 -9.38 0.90
CA VAL A 3 4.13 -8.30 0.34
C VAL A 3 3.80 -7.04 1.14
N PRO A 4 4.72 -6.53 1.96
CA PRO A 4 4.46 -5.32 2.73
C PRO A 4 4.47 -4.09 1.82
N TYR A 5 3.70 -3.07 2.20
CA TYR A 5 3.86 -1.71 1.72
C TYR A 5 3.87 -0.77 2.92
N PHE A 6 4.52 0.37 2.77
CA PHE A 6 4.69 1.33 3.85
C PHE A 6 3.80 2.55 3.63
N LEU A 7 3.25 3.03 4.73
CA LEU A 7 2.52 4.30 4.80
C LEU A 7 3.53 5.41 5.08
N ASP A 8 3.28 6.59 4.55
CA ASP A 8 4.13 7.76 4.78
C ASP A 8 3.73 8.46 6.08
N GLU A 9 4.55 8.33 7.11
CA GLU A 9 4.33 8.91 8.43
C GLU A 9 4.37 10.45 8.40
N GLU A 10 5.22 11.05 7.56
CA GLU A 10 5.39 12.51 7.49
C GLU A 10 4.13 13.21 6.93
N THR A 11 3.36 12.49 6.12
CA THR A 11 2.11 12.98 5.51
C THR A 11 0.85 12.43 6.19
N GLY A 12 0.98 11.97 7.44
CA GLY A 12 -0.17 11.53 8.25
C GLY A 12 -0.62 10.11 7.93
N TRP A 13 0.34 9.21 7.69
CA TRP A 13 0.12 7.80 7.33
C TRP A 13 -0.57 7.63 5.98
N ALA A 14 -0.24 8.50 5.02
CA ALA A 14 -0.82 8.47 3.68
C ALA A 14 -0.42 7.19 2.93
N LEU A 15 -1.33 6.74 2.05
CA LEU A 15 -1.10 5.61 1.17
C LEU A 15 -0.68 6.13 -0.21
N GLU A 16 0.59 5.96 -0.55
CA GLU A 16 1.15 6.42 -1.82
C GLU A 16 1.12 5.32 -2.91
N VAL A 17 0.51 5.61 -4.05
CA VAL A 17 0.34 4.65 -5.16
C VAL A 17 1.68 4.25 -5.78
N ASP A 18 2.65 5.15 -5.82
CA ASP A 18 3.97 4.86 -6.37
C ASP A 18 4.76 3.87 -5.51
N GLU A 19 4.62 3.94 -4.18
CA GLU A 19 5.19 2.94 -3.28
C GLU A 19 4.49 1.58 -3.46
N LEU A 20 3.16 1.54 -3.63
CA LEU A 20 2.44 0.30 -3.96
C LEU A 20 2.93 -0.33 -5.27
N LYS A 21 3.12 0.48 -6.33
CA LYS A 21 3.63 0.03 -7.63
C LYS A 21 5.04 -0.55 -7.49
N LYS A 22 5.91 0.11 -6.73
CA LYS A 22 7.27 -0.38 -6.46
C LYS A 22 7.27 -1.73 -5.76
N GLN A 23 6.49 -1.89 -4.69
CA GLN A 23 6.38 -3.17 -3.96
C GLN A 23 5.81 -4.29 -4.83
N LEU A 24 4.84 -3.96 -5.69
CA LEU A 24 4.26 -4.91 -6.64
C LEU A 24 5.29 -5.39 -7.67
N GLU A 25 6.08 -4.50 -8.26
CA GLU A 25 7.11 -4.86 -9.23
C GLU A 25 8.26 -5.64 -8.59
N GLU A 26 8.68 -5.28 -7.37
CA GLU A 26 9.66 -6.05 -6.62
C GLU A 26 9.16 -7.47 -6.36
N ALA A 27 7.90 -7.63 -5.94
CA ALA A 27 7.30 -8.94 -5.74
C ALA A 27 7.23 -9.77 -7.05
N ARG A 28 6.83 -9.13 -8.16
CA ARG A 28 6.80 -9.77 -9.48
C ARG A 28 8.17 -10.25 -9.93
N SER A 29 9.22 -9.45 -9.72
CA SER A 29 10.61 -9.83 -10.06
C SER A 29 11.10 -11.07 -9.29
N LYS A 30 10.53 -11.32 -8.10
CA LYS A 30 10.80 -12.49 -7.25
C LYS A 30 9.90 -13.69 -7.61
N GLY A 31 9.13 -13.61 -8.70
CA GLY A 31 8.20 -14.66 -9.13
C GLY A 31 6.92 -14.75 -8.30
N ILE A 32 6.59 -13.72 -7.52
CA ILE A 32 5.41 -13.70 -6.65
C ILE A 32 4.21 -13.15 -7.44
N SER A 33 3.17 -13.96 -7.59
CA SER A 33 1.90 -13.50 -8.14
C SER A 33 1.06 -12.85 -7.05
N VAL A 34 1.13 -11.52 -6.93
CA VAL A 34 0.26 -10.74 -6.03
C VAL A 34 -1.17 -10.76 -6.57
N ARG A 35 -2.14 -11.09 -5.71
CA ARG A 35 -3.55 -11.31 -6.12
C ARG A 35 -4.54 -10.30 -5.54
N ALA A 36 -4.17 -9.61 -4.47
CA ALA A 36 -5.04 -8.69 -3.76
C ALA A 36 -4.21 -7.63 -3.03
N LEU A 37 -4.84 -6.47 -2.83
CA LEU A 37 -4.39 -5.40 -1.93
C LEU A 37 -5.36 -5.37 -0.75
N VAL A 38 -4.84 -5.39 0.47
CA VAL A 38 -5.64 -5.22 1.69
C VAL A 38 -5.43 -3.81 2.20
N VAL A 39 -6.52 -3.08 2.42
CA VAL A 39 -6.52 -1.73 2.97
C VAL A 39 -7.35 -1.74 4.25
N ILE A 40 -6.80 -1.17 5.32
CA ILE A 40 -7.51 -0.97 6.60
C ILE A 40 -7.93 0.50 6.66
N ASN A 41 -9.23 0.77 6.64
CA ASN A 41 -9.81 2.12 6.65
C ASN A 41 -11.11 2.17 7.50
N PRO A 42 -11.21 3.02 8.54
CA PRO A 42 -10.15 3.85 9.09
C PRO A 42 -8.94 3.01 9.53
N GLY A 43 -7.74 3.57 9.40
CA GLY A 43 -6.51 2.85 9.68
C GLY A 43 -6.38 2.46 11.14
N ASN A 44 -5.90 1.24 11.38
CA ASN A 44 -5.59 0.72 12.72
C ASN A 44 -4.15 0.18 12.69
N PRO A 45 -3.21 0.66 13.53
CA PRO A 45 -3.36 1.59 14.67
C PRO A 45 -3.22 3.09 14.32
N THR A 46 -3.05 3.41 13.04
CA THR A 46 -2.58 4.72 12.56
C THR A 46 -3.66 5.82 12.50
N GLY A 47 -4.94 5.46 12.54
CA GLY A 47 -6.07 6.39 12.67
C GLY A 47 -6.40 7.24 11.43
N GLN A 48 -5.64 7.13 10.35
CA GLN A 48 -5.89 7.87 9.10
C GLN A 48 -7.14 7.41 8.39
N VAL A 49 -7.74 8.30 7.61
CA VAL A 49 -8.86 8.00 6.72
C VAL A 49 -8.41 8.21 5.29
N ILE A 50 -8.53 7.17 4.47
CA ILE A 50 -8.23 7.28 3.04
C ILE A 50 -9.44 7.95 2.38
N ILE A 51 -9.20 9.14 1.83
CA ILE A 51 -10.22 9.95 1.16
C ILE A 51 -10.31 9.67 -0.34
N TYR A 52 -9.17 9.45 -1.00
CA TYR A 52 -9.09 9.15 -2.42
C TYR A 52 -7.90 8.23 -2.69
N LEU A 53 -8.12 7.20 -3.50
CA LEU A 53 -7.07 6.37 -4.07
C LEU A 53 -7.21 6.45 -5.59
N PHE A 54 -6.29 7.16 -6.25
CA PHE A 54 -6.33 7.33 -7.70
C PHE A 54 -5.44 6.28 -8.36
N VAL A 55 -6.04 5.29 -9.01
CA VAL A 55 -5.33 4.22 -9.72
C VAL A 55 -5.62 4.38 -11.20
N THR A 56 -4.71 5.04 -11.92
CA THR A 56 -4.67 5.06 -13.40
C THR A 56 -3.47 4.33 -13.93
#